data_AF-M1ERX5-F1
#
_entry.id   AF-M1ERX5-F1
#
_cell.length_a   1.000
_cell.length_b   1.000
_cell.length_c   1.000
_cell.angle_alpha   90.00
_cell.angle_beta   90.00
_cell.angle_gamma   90.00
#
_symmetry.space_group_name_H-M   'P 1'
#
loop_
_entity.id
_entity.type
_entity.pdbx_description
1 polymer ?
#
loop_
_entity_poly.entity_id
_entity_poly.type
_entity_poly.pdbx_seq_one_letter_code
_entity_poly.pdbx_strand_id
1 'polypeptide(L)' 'SPKYIKMFVLDEADEMLSRGFKDQIYDIFQKLNSNTQVVLLSATMLSDVLEVTKKFMRDPIRILVKKEEL' A
#
# COMPACT_ATOMS: atom_id res chain seq x y z
N SER A 1 -20.49 -1.99 3.32
CA SER A 1 -20.02 -0.71 3.89
C SER A 1 -18.56 -0.89 4.32
N PRO A 2 -17.68 0.10 4.09
CA PRO A 2 -16.24 0.01 4.39
C PRO A 2 -15.93 -0.40 5.84
N LYS A 3 -16.88 -0.14 6.77
CA LYS A 3 -16.80 -0.53 8.19
C LYS A 3 -16.59 -2.02 8.46
N TYR A 4 -16.89 -2.90 7.50
CA TYR A 4 -16.72 -4.35 7.65
C TYR A 4 -15.49 -4.90 6.93
N ILE A 5 -14.73 -4.06 6.23
CA ILE A 5 -13.49 -4.48 5.57
C ILE A 5 -12.43 -4.68 6.66
N LYS A 6 -11.89 -5.89 6.74
CA LYS A 6 -10.84 -6.25 7.71
C LYS A 6 -9.44 -6.15 7.12
N MET A 7 -9.33 -6.27 5.80
CA MET A 7 -8.06 -6.27 5.09
C MET A 7 -8.19 -5.49 3.78
N PHE A 8 -7.17 -4.70 3.47
CA PHE A 8 -7.02 -3.98 2.22
C PHE A 8 -5.65 -4.32 1.62
N VAL A 9 -5.65 -4.79 0.36
CA VAL A 9 -4.45 -5.20 -0.35
C VAL A 9 -4.27 -4.27 -1.55
N LEU A 10 -3.11 -3.63 -1.62
CA LEU A 10 -2.69 -2.82 -2.75
C LEU A 10 -1.59 -3.59 -3.51
N ASP A 11 -1.98 -4.17 -4.64
CA ASP A 11 -1.05 -4.90 -5.52
C ASP A 11 -0.47 -3.96 -6.59
N GLU A 12 0.72 -4.28 -7.09
CA GLU A 12 1.48 -3.46 -8.06
C GLU A 12 1.47 -1.96 -7.70
N ALA A 13 1.77 -1.64 -6.44
CA ALA A 13 1.59 -0.28 -5.92
C ALA A 13 2.44 0.78 -6.64
N ASP A 14 3.61 0.41 -7.13
CA ASP A 14 4.46 1.25 -7.98
C ASP A 14 3.78 1.61 -9.30
N GLU A 15 3.15 0.64 -9.98
CA GLU A 15 2.37 0.87 -11.20
C GLU A 15 1.12 1.71 -10.94
N MET A 16 0.40 1.47 -9.85
CA MET A 16 -0.78 2.26 -9.54
C MET A 16 -0.42 3.74 -9.29
N LEU A 17 0.68 4.00 -8.58
CA LEU A 17 1.12 5.35 -8.30
C LEU A 17 1.70 6.05 -9.53
N SER A 18 2.44 5.33 -10.39
CA SER A 18 2.97 5.88 -11.64
C SER A 18 1.88 6.31 -12.62
N ARG A 19 0.72 5.63 -12.59
CA ARG A 19 -0.47 5.96 -13.39
C ARG A 19 -1.32 7.10 -12.83
N GLY A 20 -0.91 7.69 -11.71
CA GLY A 20 -1.61 8.84 -11.11
C GLY A 20 -2.83 8.46 -10.26
N PHE A 21 -2.96 7.21 -9.80
CA PHE A 21 -4.06 6.80 -8.91
C PHE A 21 -3.88 7.21 -7.44
N LYS A 22 -2.93 8.10 -7.15
CA LYS A 22 -2.57 8.51 -5.78
C LYS A 22 -3.79 9.03 -5.02
N ASP A 23 -4.56 9.94 -5.61
CA ASP A 23 -5.71 10.57 -4.95
C ASP A 23 -6.84 9.57 -4.69
N GLN A 24 -7.12 8.66 -5.62
CA GLN A 24 -8.13 7.62 -5.47
C GLN A 24 -7.75 6.61 -4.37
N ILE A 25 -6.46 6.22 -4.31
CA ILE A 25 -5.95 5.35 -3.25
C ILE A 25 -6.12 6.02 -1.89
N TYR A 26 -5.77 7.31 -1.79
CA TYR A 26 -5.96 8.13 -0.60
C TYR A 26 -7.42 8.20 -0.16
N ASP A 27 -8.34 8.41 -1.11
CA ASP A 27 -9.77 8.47 -0.86
C ASP A 27 -10.34 7.13 -0.38
N ILE A 28 -9.78 6.00 -0.83
CA ILE A 28 -10.14 4.68 -0.34
C ILE A 28 -9.65 4.52 1.10
N PHE A 29 -8.38 4.82 1.38
CA PHE A 29 -7.80 4.70 2.72
C PHE A 29 -8.56 5.52 3.78
N GLN A 30 -8.99 6.74 3.45
CA GLN A 30 -9.78 7.57 4.37
C GLN A 30 -11.14 6.98 4.74
N LYS A 31 -11.68 6.07 3.90
CA LYS A 31 -12.96 5.40 4.15
C LYS A 31 -12.79 4.09 4.91
N LEU A 32 -11.56 3.56 5.02
CA LEU A 32 -11.29 2.32 5.74
C LEU A 32 -11.35 2.53 7.25
N ASN A 33 -11.75 1.49 7.96
CA ASN A 33 -11.73 1.51 9.42
C ASN A 33 -10.27 1.54 9.92
N SER A 34 -10.02 2.17 11.06
CA SER A 34 -8.71 2.21 11.69
C SER A 34 -8.16 0.81 11.98
N ASN A 35 -9.01 -0.19 12.17
CA ASN A 35 -8.58 -1.57 12.43
C ASN A 35 -8.36 -2.42 11.16
N THR A 36 -8.45 -1.81 9.97
CA THR A 36 -8.20 -2.52 8.71
C THR A 36 -6.71 -2.83 8.58
N GLN A 37 -6.37 -4.10 8.35
CA GLN A 37 -5.02 -4.51 8.00
C GLN A 37 -4.69 -4.06 6.58
N VAL A 38 -3.57 -3.39 6.39
CA VAL A 38 -3.10 -2.94 5.07
C VAL A 38 -1.93 -3.80 4.63
N VAL A 39 -2.01 -4.32 3.41
CA VAL A 39 -0.94 -5.06 2.74
C VAL A 39 -0.62 -4.32 1.44
N LEU A 40 0.67 -4.08 1.18
CA LEU A 40 1.14 -3.45 -0.06
C LEU A 40 2.18 -4.36 -0.69
N LEU A 41 1.97 -4.66 -1.97
CA LEU A 41 2.90 -5.40 -2.81
C LEU A 41 3.39 -4.46 -3.90
N SER A 42 4.70 -4.48 -4.14
CA SER A 42 5.35 -3.61 -5.12
C SER A 42 6.64 -4.25 -5.59
N ALA A 43 6.92 -4.18 -6.89
CA ALA A 43 8.18 -4.67 -7.44
C ALA A 43 9.33 -3.70 -7.15
N THR A 44 9.02 -2.41 -7.12
CA THR A 44 9.96 -1.32 -6.84
C THR A 44 9.54 -0.51 -5.62
N MET A 45 10.50 0.08 -4.92
CA MET A 45 10.25 0.91 -3.74
C MET A 45 10.57 2.37 -4.04
N LEU A 46 9.71 2.99 -4.86
CA LEU A 46 9.79 4.41 -5.20
C LEU A 46 9.39 5.30 -4.00
N SER A 47 9.73 6.59 -4.06
CA SER A 47 9.42 7.57 -3.01
C SER A 47 7.92 7.64 -2.69
N ASP A 48 7.05 7.56 -3.70
CA ASP A 48 5.60 7.59 -3.50
C ASP A 48 5.10 6.33 -2.76
N VAL A 49 5.63 5.15 -3.07
CA VAL A 49 5.30 3.89 -2.36
C VAL A 49 5.69 4.00 -0.89
N LEU A 50 6.88 4.56 -0.61
CA LEU A 50 7.35 4.81 0.75
C LEU A 50 6.47 5.82 1.49
N GLU A 51 5.99 6.86 0.81
CA GLU A 51 5.08 7.86 1.37
C GLU A 51 3.74 7.23 1.77
N VAL A 52 3.13 6.44 0.87
CA VAL A 52 1.89 5.69 1.12
C VAL A 52 2.07 4.74 2.31
N THR A 53 3.17 3.98 2.34
CA THR A 53 3.47 3.06 3.44
C THR A 53 3.55 3.78 4.79
N LYS A 54 4.24 4.92 4.86
CA LYS A 54 4.38 5.71 6.10
C LYS A 54 3.07 6.32 6.57
N LYS A 55 2.18 6.68 5.64
CA LYS A 55 0.94 7.40 5.95
C LYS A 55 -0.20 6.47 6.35
N PHE A 56 -0.30 5.30 5.72
CA PHE A 56 -1.47 4.43 5.86
C PHE A 56 -1.22 3.15 6.63
N MET A 57 0.05 2.78 6.84
CA MET A 57 0.38 1.61 7.65
C MET A 57 0.86 2.01 9.05
N ARG A 58 0.55 1.15 10.03
CA ARG A 58 1.01 1.31 11.41
C ARG A 58 2.03 0.22 11.68
N ASP A 59 3.27 0.62 11.92
CA ASP A 59 4.39 -0.29 12.18
C ASP A 59 4.45 -1.49 11.20
N PRO A 60 4.56 -1.24 9.88
CA PRO A 60 4.49 -2.31 8.89
C PRO A 60 5.71 -3.23 8.95
N ILE A 61 5.45 -4.53 8.93
CA ILE A 61 6.49 -5.54 8.68
C ILE A 61 6.97 -5.37 7.23
N ARG A 62 8.27 -5.16 7.06
CA ARG A 62 8.90 -5.00 5.74
C ARG A 62 9.59 -6.29 5.34
N ILE A 63 9.12 -6.88 4.25
CA ILE A 63 9.72 -8.07 3.64
C ILE A 63 10.32 -7.63 2.30
N LEU A 64 11.64 -7.59 2.22
CA LEU A 64 12.36 -7.25 1.00
C LEU A 64 13.01 -8.52 0.45
N VAL A 65 12.58 -8.95 -0.73
CA VAL A 65 13.20 -10.06 -1.44
C VAL A 65 14.32 -9.48 -2.30
N LYS A 66 15.56 -9.93 -2.07
CA LYS A 66 16.67 -9.61 -2.98
C LYS A 66 16.50 -10.43 -4.25
N LYS A 67 16.82 -9.85 -5.41
CA LYS A 67 17.06 -10.66 -6.60
C LYS A 67 18.21 -11.62 -6.26
N GLU A 68 17.96 -12.93 -6.34
CA GLU A 68 19.04 -13.90 -6.45
C GLU A 68 19.78 -13.57 -7.75
N GLU A 69 21.09 -13.32 -7.65
CA GLU A 69 21.96 -13.29 -8.83
C GLU A 69 22.02 -14.73 -9.34
N LEU A 70 21.33 -15.00 -10.46
CA LEU A 70 21.43 -16.25 -11.22
C LEU A 70 22.76 -16.32 -11.97
#